data_AF-A0A5K1BLA4-F1
#
_entry.id   AF-A0A5K1BLA4-F1
#
_cell.length_a   1.000
_cell.length_b   1.000
_cell.length_c   1.000
_cell.angle_alpha   90.00
_cell.angle_beta   90.00
_cell.angle_gamma   90.00
#
_symmetry.space_group_name_H-M   'P 1'
#
loop_
_entity.id
_entity.type
_entity.pdbx_description
1 polymer ?
#
loop_
_entity_poly.entity_id
_entity_poly.type
_entity_poly.pdbx_seq_one_letter_code
_entity_poly.pdbx_strand_id
1 'polypeptide(L)' 'GQCCCAGSRTFVHERVYDEFVEKSKARAAKRVVGDPFKKGVEQGPQ' A
#
# COMPACT_ATOMS: atom_id res chain seq x y z
N GLY A 1 -1.10 -7.86 2.51
CA GLY A 1 0.33 -8.24 2.39
C GLY A 1 0.54 -9.72 2.62
N GLN A 2 -0.31 -10.57 2.06
CA GLN A 2 -0.27 -12.03 2.25
C GLN A 2 0.53 -12.67 1.12
N CYS A 3 1.82 -12.39 1.06
CA CYS A 3 2.74 -12.93 0.07
C CYS A 3 4.13 -13.06 0.71
N CYS A 4 4.82 -14.18 0.47
CA CYS A 4 6.17 -14.41 1.02
C CYS A 4 7.17 -13.33 0.59
N CYS A 5 6.95 -12.71 -0.57
CA CYS A 5 7.79 -11.65 -1.12
C CYS A 5 7.24 -10.24 -0.83
N ALA A 6 6.34 -10.08 0.14
CA ALA A 6 5.83 -8.76 0.51
C ALA A 6 6.96 -7.89 1.07
N GLY A 7 7.17 -6.72 0.47
CA GLY A 7 8.16 -5.75 0.93
C GLY A 7 7.81 -5.23 2.33
N SER A 8 8.47 -5.76 3.36
CA SER A 8 8.27 -5.38 4.76
C SER A 8 9.09 -4.16 5.17
N ARG A 9 10.12 -3.80 4.40
CA ARG A 9 11.00 -2.67 4.67
C ARG A 9 11.41 -1.97 3.38
N THR A 10 11.30 -0.65 3.36
CA THR A 10 11.75 0.21 2.27
C THR A 10 12.65 1.30 2.85
N PHE A 11 13.86 1.43 2.32
CA PHE A 11 14.80 2.49 2.70
C PHE A 11 14.63 3.66 1.74
N VAL A 12 14.52 4.86 2.29
CA VAL A 12 14.26 6.08 1.53
C VAL A 12 15.30 7.12 1.93
N HIS A 13 15.87 7.80 0.93
CA HIS A 13 16.87 8.84 1.15
C HIS A 13 16.25 10.03 1.89
N GLU A 14 16.99 10.62 2.85
CA GLU A 14 16.49 11.68 3.74
C GLU A 14 15.84 12.85 2.98
N ARG A 15 16.46 13.27 1.88
CA ARG A 15 16.00 14.38 1.02
C ARG A 15 14.56 14.24 0.49
N VAL A 16 14.02 13.03 0.45
CA VAL A 16 12.67 12.75 -0.08
C VAL A 16 11.79 11.98 0.90
N TYR A 17 12.22 11.83 2.15
CA TYR A 17 11.55 10.98 3.14
C TYR A 17 10.09 11.42 3.37
N ASP A 18 9.90 12.69 3.72
CA ASP A 18 8.56 13.21 4.06
C ASP A 18 7.62 13.14 2.85
N GLU A 19 8.10 13.54 1.66
CA GLU A 19 7.32 13.47 0.42
C GLU A 19 6.91 12.02 0.09
N PHE A 20 7.83 11.07 0.26
CA PHE A 20 7.55 9.66 0.03
C PHE A 20 6.50 9.13 1.02
N VAL A 21 6.62 9.47 2.30
CA VAL A 21 5.67 9.02 3.34
C VAL A 21 4.28 9.57 3.07
N GLU A 22 4.16 10.87 2.78
CA GLU A 22 2.87 11.51 2.49
C GLU A 22 2.19 10.89 1.27
N LYS A 23 2.93 10.69 0.16
CA LYS A 23 2.41 10.04 -1.05
C LYS A 23 2.03 8.58 -0.80
N SER A 24 2.85 7.85 -0.05
CA SER A 24 2.61 6.44 0.27
C SER A 24 1.36 6.26 1.13
N LYS A 25 1.17 7.11 2.14
CA LYS A 25 -0.03 7.16 2.97
C LYS A 25 -1.27 7.50 2.15
N ALA A 26 -1.20 8.54 1.33
CA ALA A 26 -2.31 8.93 0.46
C ALA A 26 -2.71 7.82 -0.52
N ARG A 27 -1.74 7.09 -1.06
CA ARG A 27 -2.00 5.92 -1.93
C ARG A 27 -2.62 4.76 -1.15
N ALA A 28 -2.09 4.43 0.03
CA ALA A 28 -2.61 3.36 0.86
C ALA A 28 -4.06 3.63 1.30
N ALA A 29 -4.38 4.87 1.67
CA ALA A 29 -5.73 5.26 2.08
C ALA A 29 -6.77 5.20 0.94
N LYS A 30 -6.33 5.34 -0.32
CA LYS A 30 -7.20 5.24 -1.50
C LYS A 30 -7.47 3.80 -1.95
N ARG A 31 -6.76 2.82 -1.38
CA ARG A 31 -6.88 1.42 -1.77
C ARG A 31 -8.25 0.86 -1.38
N VAL A 32 -8.95 0.29 -2.35
CA VAL A 32 -10.26 -0.34 -2.10
C VAL A 32 -10.07 -1.74 -1.51
N VAL A 33 -10.45 -1.90 -0.24
CA VAL A 33 -10.46 -3.20 0.47
C VAL A 33 -11.89 -3.72 0.55
N GLY A 34 -12.14 -4.97 0.17
CA GLY A 34 -13.49 -5.52 0.18
C GLY A 34 -13.63 -6.93 -0.39
N ASP A 35 -14.82 -7.23 -0.89
CA ASP A 35 -15.16 -8.53 -1.49
C ASP A 35 -14.29 -8.81 -2.75
N PRO A 36 -13.51 -9.89 -2.77
CA PRO A 36 -12.59 -10.19 -3.87
C PRO A 36 -13.29 -10.48 -5.21
N PHE A 37 -14.60 -10.74 -5.22
CA PHE A 37 -15.36 -10.98 -6.44
C PHE A 37 -15.97 -9.70 -7.04
N LYS A 38 -15.93 -8.57 -6.32
CA LYS A 38 -16.43 -7.29 -6.84
C LYS A 38 -15.38 -6.59 -7.70
N LYS A 39 -15.80 -6.15 -8.89
CA LYS A 39 -14.95 -5.38 -9.80
C LYS A 39 -14.51 -4.07 -9.12
N GLY A 40 -13.21 -3.77 -9.21
CA GLY A 40 -12.62 -2.55 -8.65
C GLY A 40 -12.15 -2.67 -7.20
N VAL A 41 -12.31 -3.83 -6.55
CA VAL A 41 -11.63 -4.13 -5.28
C VAL A 41 -10.17 -4.47 -5.57
N GLU A 42 -9.25 -3.75 -4.92
CA GLU A 42 -7.81 -3.93 -5.09
C GLU A 42 -7.22 -4.93 -4.08
N GLN A 43 -7.85 -5.10 -2.92
CA GLN A 43 -7.38 -5.97 -1.86
C GLN A 43 -8.54 -6.68 -1.16
N GLY A 44 -8.42 -7.99 -0.97
CA GLY A 44 -9.39 -8.80 -0.22
C GLY A 44 -9.30 -8.61 1.30
N PRO A 45 -10.16 -9.31 2.07
CA PRO A 45 -10.05 -9.35 3.53
C PRO A 45 -8.72 -9.98 3.97
N GLN A 46 -8.32 -9.67 5.21
CA GLN A 46 -7.05 -10.07 5.80
C GLN A 46 -7.21 -11.25 6.75
#